data_AF-A0A967N4E6-F1
#
_entry.id   AF-A0A967N4E6-F1
#
_cell.length_a   1.000
_cell.length_b   1.000
_cell.length_c   1.000
_cell.angle_alpha   90.00
_cell.angle_beta   90.00
_cell.angle_gamma   90.00
#
_symmetry.space_group_name_H-M   'P 1'
#
loop_
_entity.id
_entity.type
_entity.pdbx_description
1 polymer ?
#
loop_
_entity_poly.entity_id
_entity_poly.type
_entity_poly.pdbx_seq_one_letter_code
_entity_poly.pdbx_strand_id
1 'polypeptide(L)' 'FDVRFFVLDRRGRYAGVALYGAAESRFAVCDENGAREEPLEGLLEGAPRG' A
#
# COMPACT_ATOMS: atom_id res chain seq x y z
N PHE A 1 16.03 2.35 2.66
CA PHE A 1 14.89 2.26 3.60
C PHE A 1 13.63 2.24 2.76
N ASP A 2 12.74 1.29 3.00
CA ASP A 2 11.43 1.24 2.37
C ASP A 2 10.37 1.47 3.45
N VAL A 3 9.54 2.49 3.27
CA VAL A 3 8.51 2.90 4.24
C VAL A 3 7.16 2.72 3.57
N ARG A 4 6.29 1.95 4.23
CA ARG A 4 4.94 1.64 3.76
C ARG A 4 3.94 1.95 4.85
N PHE A 5 2.85 2.60 4.46
CA PHE A 5 1.72 2.95 5.32
C PHE A 5 0.51 2.13 4.90
N PHE A 6 -0.14 1.51 5.88
CA PHE A 6 -1.42 0.85 5.72
C PHE A 6 -2.41 1.62 6.59
N VAL A 7 -3.40 2.23 5.95
CA VAL A 7 -4.35 3.13 6.61
C VAL A 7 -5.73 2.48 6.56
N LEU A 8 -6.45 2.54 7.68
CA LEU A 8 -7.81 2.07 7.82
C LEU A 8 -8.60 3.10 8.64
N ASP A 9 -9.77 3.51 8.16
CA ASP A 9 -10.66 4.39 8.91
C ASP A 9 -11.80 3.64 9.61
N ARG A 10 -12.56 4.35 10.45
CA ARG A 10 -13.69 3.78 11.20
C ARG A 10 -14.82 3.25 10.30
N ARG A 11 -14.88 3.67 9.03
CA ARG A 11 -15.87 3.23 8.05
C ARG A 11 -15.40 2.02 7.25
N GLY A 12 -14.20 1.50 7.52
CA GLY A 12 -13.63 0.37 6.80
C GLY A 12 -12.95 0.76 5.48
N ARG A 13 -12.81 2.06 5.17
CA ARG A 13 -12.05 2.50 4.00
C ARG A 13 -10.57 2.31 4.28
N TYR A 14 -9.84 1.80 3.30
CA TYR A 14 -8.43 1.49 3.43
C TYR A 14 -7.61 2.06 2.28
N ALA A 15 -6.30 2.20 2.49
CA ALA A 15 -5.31 2.48 1.46
C ALA A 15 -3.95 1.89 1.87
N GLY A 16 -3.17 1.45 0.88
CA GLY A 16 -1.77 1.07 1.04
C GLY A 16 -0.89 2.02 0.25
N VAL A 17 0.08 2.66 0.90
CA VAL A 17 0.95 3.67 0.27
C VAL A 17 2.41 3.36 0.58
N ALA A 18 3.26 3.30 -0.43
CA ALA A 18 4.72 3.33 -0.27
C ALA A 18 5.26 4.75 -0.45
N LEU A 19 6.35 5.06 0.24
CA LEU A 19 7.12 6.26 -0.04
C LEU A 19 7.63 6.26 -1.50
N TYR A 20 8.07 5.11 -2.00
CA TYR A 20 8.45 4.88 -3.41
C TYR A 20 7.76 3.64 -3.95
N GLY A 21 7.01 3.77 -5.04
CA GLY A 21 6.24 2.66 -5.65
C GLY A 21 7.07 1.65 -6.46
N ALA A 22 8.41 1.71 -6.39
CA ALA A 22 9.31 0.92 -7.25
C ALA A 22 9.63 -0.49 -6.71
N ALA A 23 9.33 -0.78 -5.44
CA ALA A 23 9.62 -2.07 -4.81
C ALA A 23 8.35 -2.94 -4.72
N GLU A 24 7.84 -3.18 -3.52
CA GLU A 24 6.58 -3.88 -3.31
C GLU A 24 5.41 -3.04 -3.82
N SER A 25 4.62 -3.60 -4.75
CA SER A 25 3.53 -2.89 -5.43
C SER A 25 2.14 -3.33 -4.97
N ARG A 26 2.05 -4.23 -3.98
CA ARG A 26 0.78 -4.80 -3.51
C ARG A 26 0.75 -4.99 -1.99
N PHE A 27 -0.46 -5.06 -1.45
CA PHE A 27 -0.73 -5.39 -0.04
C PHE A 27 -1.99 -6.24 0.08
N ALA A 28 -2.14 -6.97 1.19
CA ALA A 28 -3.29 -7.83 1.41
C ALA A 28 -4.42 -7.11 2.13
N VAL A 29 -5.65 -7.36 1.68
CA VAL A 29 -6.90 -6.96 2.34
C VAL A 29 -7.75 -8.19 2.59
N CYS A 30 -8.32 -8.30 3.78
CA CYS A 30 -9.27 -9.36 4.14
C CYS A 30 -10.51 -8.71 4.74
N ASP A 31 -11.62 -8.79 4.00
CA ASP A 31 -12.93 -8.29 4.42
C ASP A 31 -14.03 -9.29 4.03
N GLU A 32 -15.28 -8.85 4.05
CA GLU A 32 -16.48 -9.65 3.74
C GLU A 32 -16.45 -10.25 2.31
N ASN A 33 -15.64 -9.71 1.40
CA ASN A 33 -15.46 -10.22 0.05
C ASN A 33 -14.32 -11.25 -0.05
N GLY A 34 -13.70 -11.61 1.08
CA GLY A 34 -12.58 -12.53 1.16
C GLY A 34 -11.21 -11.85 1.07
N ALA A 35 -10.17 -12.69 1.15
CA ALA A 35 -8.79 -12.25 1.06
C ALA A 35 -8.38 -11.95 -0.38
N ARG A 36 -7.77 -10.79 -0.60
CA ARG A 36 -7.27 -10.35 -1.90
C ARG A 36 -6.04 -9.47 -1.78
N GLU A 37 -5.31 -9.32 -2.88
CA GLU A 37 -4.27 -8.32 -3.02
C GLU A 37 -4.83 -7.04 -3.64
N GLU A 38 -4.39 -5.90 -3.09
CA GLU A 38 -4.73 -4.56 -3.54
C GLU A 38 -3.46 -3.79 -3.94
N PRO A 39 -3.55 -2.81 -4.86
CA PRO A 39 -2.39 -2.01 -5.29
C PRO A 39 -1.82 -1.15 -4.17
N LEU A 40 -0.50 -1.12 -4.05
CA LEU A 40 0.21 -0.17 -3.18
C LEU A 40 0.58 1.08 -4.00
N GLU A 41 0.09 2.24 -3.58
CA GLU A 41 0.31 3.50 -4.29
C GLU A 41 1.66 4.12 -3.91
N GLY A 42 2.45 4.56 -4.91
CA GLY A 42 3.70 5.27 -4.66
C GLY A 42 3.46 6.77 -4.47
N LEU A 43 3.92 7.34 -3.35
CA LEU A 43 3.82 8.78 -3.08
C LEU A 43 4.86 9.60 -3.86
N LEU A 44 6.07 9.06 -4.00
CA LEU A 44 7.18 9.68 -4.74
C LEU A 44 7.58 8.82 -5.93
N GLU A 45 8.06 9.48 -6.98
CA GLU A 45 8.69 8.82 -8.12
C GLU A 45 10.08 8.27 -7.77
N GLY A 46 10.54 7.28 -8.54
CA GLY A 46 11.88 6.71 -8.41
C GLY A 46 12.00 5.63 -7.34
N ALA A 47 13.21 5.43 -6.84
CA ALA A 47 13.54 4.39 -5.88
C ALA A 47 14.32 4.96 -4.68
N PRO A 48 14.31 4.29 -3.51
CA PRO A 48 15.02 4.76 -2.31
C PRO A 48 16.55 4.91 -2.43
N ARG A 49 17.13 4.53 -3.57
CA ARG A 49 18.57 4.59 -3.88
C ARG A 49 18.80 5.13 -5.30
N GLY A 50 18.10 6.22 -5.64
CA GLY A 50 18.36 6.96 -6.89
C GLY A 50 19.84 7.28 -7.09
#